data_AF-A0A233SF87-F1
#
_entry.id   AF-A0A233SF87-F1
#
_cell.length_a   1.000
_cell.length_b   1.000
_cell.length_c   1.000
_cell.angle_alpha   90.00
_cell.angle_beta   90.00
_cell.angle_gamma   90.00
#
_symmetry.space_group_name_H-M   'P 1'
#
loop_
_entity.id
_entity.type
_entity.pdbx_description
1 polymer ?
#
loop_
_entity_poly.entity_id
_entity_poly.type
_entity_poly.pdbx_seq_one_letter_code
_entity_poly.pdbx_strand_id
1 'polypeptide(L)'
;MPAAALTTKPLPTQSTAKRSVRLDSPYVPMEKRALPAGRPREWYVTHNRRLKAMRLAIALLDLGIYLPNQARNETIRSTAEKIGVHPPSDTTCHMVRAFMRYSR
;
A
#
# COMPACT_ATOMS: atom_id res chain seq x y z
N MET A 1 48.21 37.01 -4.68
CA MET A 1 46.78 36.73 -4.44
C MET A 1 46.29 35.77 -5.52
N PRO A 2 46.08 34.46 -5.27
CA PRO A 2 45.52 33.58 -6.28
C PRO A 2 44.03 33.26 -6.05
N ALA A 3 43.40 32.96 -7.18
CA ALA A 3 41.98 32.76 -7.45
C ALA A 3 41.35 31.56 -6.74
N ALA A 4 40.07 31.70 -6.42
CA ALA A 4 39.20 30.66 -5.89
C ALA A 4 38.87 29.60 -6.96
N ALA A 5 39.10 28.32 -6.63
CA ALA A 5 38.59 27.19 -7.38
C ALA A 5 37.32 26.67 -6.69
N LEU A 6 36.17 26.88 -7.33
CA LEU A 6 34.90 26.27 -6.98
C LEU A 6 34.79 24.92 -7.66
N THR A 7 34.74 23.83 -6.89
CA THR A 7 33.85 22.67 -7.12
C THR A 7 34.06 21.61 -6.06
N THR A 8 32.99 21.19 -5.37
CA THR A 8 32.68 19.76 -5.18
C THR A 8 31.21 19.58 -4.76
N LYS A 9 30.52 18.79 -5.60
CA LYS A 9 29.28 18.00 -5.43
C LYS A 9 28.64 17.96 -4.02
N PRO A 10 27.32 18.19 -3.87
CA PRO A 10 26.66 17.94 -2.59
C PRO A 10 26.67 16.43 -2.29
N LEU A 11 27.15 16.07 -1.10
CA LEU A 11 27.14 14.71 -0.57
C LEU A 11 25.69 14.18 -0.50
N PRO A 12 25.47 12.85 -0.61
CA PRO A 12 24.15 12.26 -0.47
C PRO A 12 23.58 12.65 0.90
N THR A 13 22.32 13.08 0.91
CA THR A 13 21.59 13.46 2.12
C THR A 13 21.52 12.25 3.06
N GLN A 14 22.50 12.14 3.95
CA GLN A 14 22.47 11.15 5.02
C GLN A 14 21.39 11.59 6.01
N SER A 15 20.37 10.74 6.16
CA SER A 15 19.33 10.91 7.17
C SER A 15 19.97 11.17 8.52
N THR A 16 19.69 12.33 9.12
CA THR A 16 20.20 12.75 10.44
C THR A 16 19.62 11.93 11.60
N ALA A 17 18.75 10.95 11.29
CA ALA A 17 18.19 10.06 12.29
C ALA A 17 19.26 9.08 12.80
N LYS A 18 19.78 9.30 14.01
CA LYS A 18 20.61 8.35 14.78
C LYS A 18 19.90 7.02 15.13
N ARG A 19 18.69 6.81 14.60
CA ARG A 19 17.90 5.58 14.75
C ARG A 19 17.66 5.08 13.34
N SER A 20 18.26 3.94 12.99
CA SER A 20 17.75 3.16 11.87
C SER A 20 16.27 2.93 12.14
N VAL A 21 15.41 3.51 11.30
CA VAL A 21 13.98 3.20 11.35
C VAL A 21 13.92 1.71 11.06
N ARG A 22 13.51 0.92 12.04
CA ARG A 22 13.31 -0.52 11.88
C ARG A 22 12.09 -0.72 10.98
N LEU A 23 12.28 -0.52 9.68
CA LEU A 23 11.36 -0.99 8.64
C LEU A 23 11.45 -2.52 8.50
N ASP A 24 12.45 -3.15 9.12
CA ASP A 24 12.70 -4.61 9.09
C ASP A 24 11.79 -5.41 10.05
N SER A 25 10.92 -4.76 10.82
CA SER A 25 9.96 -5.49 11.65
C SER A 25 8.78 -5.93 10.77
N PRO A 26 8.34 -7.20 10.84
CA PRO A 26 7.17 -7.64 10.10
C PRO A 26 5.99 -6.72 10.43
N TYR A 27 5.36 -6.16 9.40
CA TYR A 27 4.24 -5.24 9.57
C TYR A 27 3.15 -5.91 10.42
N VAL A 28 2.92 -5.40 11.63
CA VAL A 28 1.85 -5.87 12.50
C VAL A 28 0.57 -5.13 12.11
N PRO A 29 -0.51 -5.83 11.70
CA PRO A 29 -1.77 -5.19 11.36
C PRO A 29 -2.31 -4.39 12.56
N MET A 30 -2.65 -3.13 12.32
CA MET A 30 -3.29 -2.28 13.32
C MET A 30 -4.62 -2.90 13.79
N GLU A 31 -4.92 -2.73 15.08
CA GLU A 31 -6.18 -3.19 15.65
C GLU A 31 -7.36 -2.44 15.01
N LYS A 32 -8.37 -3.20 14.56
CA LYS A 32 -9.54 -2.63 13.90
C LYS A 32 -10.47 -2.01 14.94
N ARG A 33 -10.66 -0.70 14.85
CA ARG A 33 -11.75 -0.01 15.56
C ARG A 33 -13.08 -0.23 14.86
N ALA A 34 -14.16 -0.25 15.64
CA ALA A 34 -15.51 -0.29 15.11
C ALA A 34 -15.82 0.94 14.24
N LEU A 35 -16.60 0.74 13.19
CA LEU A 35 -17.06 1.83 12.33
C LEU A 35 -18.08 2.70 13.09
N PRO A 36 -18.13 4.03 12.82
CA PRO A 36 -19.05 4.93 13.49
C PRO A 36 -20.50 4.52 13.19
N ALA A 37 -21.38 4.55 14.19
CA ALA A 37 -22.81 4.25 14.02
C ALA A 37 -23.56 5.38 13.25
N GLY A 38 -24.78 5.09 12.77
CA GLY A 38 -25.69 6.09 12.20
C GLY A 38 -25.44 6.47 10.74
N ARG A 39 -24.58 5.76 10.01
CA ARG A 39 -24.38 5.98 8.57
C ARG A 39 -25.34 5.12 7.73
N PRO A 40 -25.65 5.51 6.48
CA PRO A 40 -26.37 4.66 5.55
C PRO A 40 -25.63 3.34 5.30
N ARG A 41 -26.35 2.24 5.06
CA ARG A 41 -25.76 0.90 4.78
C ARG A 41 -24.69 0.94 3.69
N GLU A 42 -24.95 1.67 2.61
CA GLU A 42 -24.05 1.78 1.46
C GLU A 42 -22.69 2.38 1.81
N TRP A 43 -22.66 3.30 2.78
CA TRP A 43 -21.42 3.87 3.28
C TRP A 43 -20.53 2.80 3.90
N TYR A 44 -21.10 1.95 4.76
CA TYR A 44 -20.36 0.84 5.39
C TYR A 44 -19.90 -0.19 4.35
N VAL A 45 -20.75 -0.52 3.38
CA VAL A 45 -20.40 -1.47 2.31
C VAL A 45 -19.22 -0.93 1.49
N THR A 46 -19.29 0.34 1.08
CA THR A 46 -18.24 1.00 0.30
C THR A 46 -16.94 1.12 1.10
N HIS A 47 -17.03 1.51 2.37
CA HIS A 47 -15.89 1.64 3.26
C HIS A 47 -15.20 0.28 3.48
N ASN A 48 -15.97 -0.77 3.79
CA ASN A 48 -15.42 -2.12 3.96
C ASN A 48 -14.84 -2.69 2.66
N ARG A 49 -15.43 -2.39 1.49
CA ARG A 49 -14.84 -2.74 0.18
C ARG A 49 -13.50 -2.05 -0.04
N ARG A 50 -13.37 -0.77 0.31
CA ARG A 50 -12.09 -0.03 0.26
C ARG A 50 -11.05 -0.64 1.21
N LEU A 51 -11.41 -0.94 2.46
CA LEU A 51 -10.52 -1.60 3.41
C LEU A 51 -10.05 -2.98 2.91
N LYS A 52 -10.96 -3.78 2.36
CA LYS A 52 -10.62 -5.07 1.75
C LYS A 52 -9.67 -4.90 0.57
N ALA A 53 -9.95 -3.96 -0.34
CA ALA A 53 -9.12 -3.70 -1.50
C ALA A 53 -7.72 -3.19 -1.12
N MET A 54 -7.61 -2.30 -0.13
CA MET A 54 -6.31 -1.80 0.35
C MET A 54 -5.47 -2.93 0.97
N ARG A 55 -6.07 -3.81 1.78
CA ARG A 55 -5.39 -4.99 2.34
C ARG A 55 -4.84 -5.91 1.24
N LEU A 56 -5.62 -6.13 0.19
CA LEU A 56 -5.18 -6.94 -0.95
C LEU A 56 -4.08 -6.24 -1.76
N ALA A 57 -4.16 -4.93 -1.96
CA ALA A 57 -3.14 -4.17 -2.66
C ALA A 57 -1.78 -4.25 -1.93
N ILE A 58 -1.77 -4.08 -0.61
CA ILE A 58 -0.55 -4.25 0.21
C ILE A 58 0.01 -5.67 0.04
N ALA A 59 -0.82 -6.70 0.20
CA ALA A 59 -0.38 -8.09 0.05
C ALA A 59 0.17 -8.41 -1.35
N LEU A 60 -0.37 -7.80 -2.41
CA LEU A 60 0.16 -7.94 -3.77
C LEU A 60 1.54 -7.29 -3.91
N LEU A 61 1.72 -6.10 -3.33
CA LEU A 61 3.02 -5.42 -3.31
C LEU A 61 4.06 -6.24 -2.54
N ASP A 62 3.68 -6.83 -1.39
CA ASP A 62 4.54 -7.71 -0.60
C ASP A 62 4.94 -8.98 -1.35
N LEU A 63 4.08 -9.46 -2.27
CA LEU A 63 4.34 -10.59 -3.17
C LEU A 63 5.12 -10.20 -4.44
N GLY A 64 5.53 -8.95 -4.59
CA GLY A 64 6.29 -8.46 -5.73
C GLY A 64 5.45 -8.09 -6.97
N ILE A 65 4.14 -7.95 -6.82
CA ILE A 65 3.22 -7.53 -7.88
C ILE A 65 3.05 -6.03 -7.77
N TYR A 66 3.80 -5.27 -8.56
CA TYR A 66 3.87 -3.81 -8.43
C TYR A 66 2.97 -3.07 -9.41
N LEU A 67 2.60 -3.71 -10.53
CA LEU A 67 1.87 -3.04 -11.60
C LEU A 67 0.40 -3.47 -11.63
N PRO A 68 -0.54 -2.54 -11.90
CA PRO A 68 -1.97 -2.86 -12.02
C PRO A 68 -2.30 -3.89 -13.10
N ASN A 69 -1.48 -4.00 -14.15
CA ASN A 69 -1.66 -4.98 -15.24
C ASN A 69 -1.26 -6.41 -14.84
N GLN A 70 -0.38 -6.56 -13.84
CA GLN A 70 0.00 -7.85 -13.25
C GLN A 70 -1.08 -8.34 -12.27
N ALA A 71 -1.81 -7.42 -11.63
CA ALA A 71 -2.91 -7.72 -10.71
C ALA A 71 -4.22 -8.08 -11.45
N ARG A 72 -4.23 -9.21 -12.18
CA ARG A 72 -5.45 -9.76 -12.81
C ARG A 72 -6.44 -10.27 -11.76
N ASN A 73 -7.71 -10.46 -12.13
CA ASN A 73 -8.75 -10.87 -11.18
C ASN A 73 -8.41 -12.23 -10.53
N GLU A 74 -7.84 -13.16 -11.29
CA GLU A 74 -7.43 -14.48 -10.82
C GLU A 74 -6.32 -14.36 -9.78
N THR A 75 -5.32 -13.52 -10.07
CA THR A 75 -4.20 -13.22 -9.16
C THR A 75 -4.70 -12.60 -7.86
N ILE A 76 -5.60 -11.61 -7.94
CA ILE A 76 -6.17 -10.95 -6.77
C ILE A 76 -6.97 -11.95 -5.92
N ARG A 77 -7.77 -12.82 -6.54
CA ARG A 77 -8.58 -13.83 -5.85
C ARG A 77 -7.70 -14.91 -5.21
N SER A 78 -6.66 -15.37 -5.90
CA SER A 78 -5.67 -16.31 -5.34
C SER A 78 -4.89 -15.69 -4.17
N THR A 79 -4.48 -14.42 -4.26
CA THR A 79 -3.87 -13.71 -3.13
C THR A 79 -4.83 -13.59 -1.96
N ALA A 80 -6.12 -13.34 -2.20
CA ALA A 80 -7.13 -13.29 -1.15
C ALA A 80 -7.24 -14.63 -0.40
N GLU A 81 -7.23 -15.75 -1.13
CA GLU A 81 -7.21 -17.09 -0.55
C GLU A 81 -5.95 -17.33 0.30
N LYS A 82 -4.76 -16.98 -0.20
CA LYS A 82 -3.49 -17.11 0.54
C LYS A 82 -3.48 -16.36 1.87
N ILE A 83 -4.12 -15.20 1.95
CA ILE A 83 -4.18 -14.38 3.17
C ILE A 83 -5.44 -14.63 4.01
N GLY A 84 -6.25 -15.64 3.66
CA GLY A 84 -7.46 -16.01 4.41
C GLY A 84 -8.60 -14.99 4.31
N VAL A 85 -8.67 -14.21 3.23
CA VAL A 85 -9.74 -13.23 2.98
C VAL A 85 -10.77 -13.79 2.01
N HIS A 86 -12.05 -13.69 2.36
CA HIS A 86 -13.15 -14.10 1.48
C HIS A 86 -13.06 -13.45 0.08
N PRO A 87 -13.30 -14.22 -1.00
CA PRO A 87 -13.11 -13.77 -2.38
C PRO A 87 -13.64 -12.35 -2.67
N PRO A 88 -12.83 -11.51 -3.33
CA PRO A 88 -13.25 -10.17 -3.73
C PRO A 88 -14.18 -10.21 -4.95
N SER A 89 -15.15 -9.29 -4.95
CA SER A 89 -15.99 -9.00 -6.13
C SER A 89 -15.18 -8.31 -7.23
N ASP A 90 -15.71 -8.29 -8.46
CA ASP A 90 -15.04 -7.61 -9.58
C ASP A 90 -14.87 -6.10 -9.34
N THR A 91 -15.85 -5.46 -8.70
CA THR A 91 -15.73 -4.07 -8.26
C THR A 91 -14.56 -3.90 -7.28
N THR A 92 -14.36 -4.84 -6.36
CA THR A 92 -13.23 -4.82 -5.42
C THR A 92 -11.90 -5.04 -6.16
N CYS A 93 -11.83 -5.96 -7.13
CA CYS A 93 -10.64 -6.17 -7.96
C CYS A 93 -10.28 -4.90 -8.76
N HIS A 94 -11.27 -4.17 -9.25
CA HIS A 94 -11.05 -2.87 -9.87
C HIS A 94 -10.47 -1.85 -8.88
N MET A 95 -11.00 -1.77 -7.65
CA MET A 95 -10.46 -0.90 -6.60
C MET A 95 -9.02 -1.24 -6.22
N VAL A 96 -8.66 -2.52 -6.14
CA VAL A 96 -7.28 -2.97 -5.91
C VAL A 96 -6.35 -2.38 -6.96
N ARG A 97 -6.68 -2.57 -8.25
CA ARG A 97 -5.90 -2.01 -9.36
C ARG A 97 -5.85 -0.49 -9.34
N ALA A 98 -6.93 0.17 -8.91
CA ALA A 98 -6.95 1.62 -8.75
C ALA A 98 -5.98 2.09 -7.67
N PHE A 99 -5.87 1.39 -6.53
CA PHE A 99 -4.89 1.72 -5.49
C PHE A 99 -3.44 1.49 -5.91
N MET A 100 -3.20 0.53 -6.79
CA MET A 100 -1.86 0.26 -7.34
C MET A 100 -1.44 1.23 -8.44
N ARG A 101 -2.39 1.99 -9.03
CA ARG A 101 -2.04 3.08 -9.94
C ARG A 101 -1.52 4.21 -9.08
N TYR A 102 -0.23 4.52 -9.24
CA TYR A 102 0.37 5.71 -8.64
C TYR A 102 -0.45 6.93 -9.07
N SER A 103 -1.25 7.47 -8.15
CA SER A 103 -1.97 8.73 -8.34
C SER A 103 -0.94 9.82 -8.06
N ARG A 104 -0.27 10.25 -9.13
CA ARG A 104 0.50 11.48 -9.11
C ARG A 104 -0.45 12.66 -9.21
#